data_AF-A0A947QE19-F1
#
_entry.id   AF-A0A947QE19-F1
#
_cell.length_a   1.000
_cell.length_b   1.000
_cell.length_c   1.000
_cell.angle_alpha   90.00
_cell.angle_beta   90.00
_cell.angle_gamma   90.00
#
_symmetry.space_group_name_H-M   'P 1'
#
loop_
_entity.id
_entity.type
_entity.pdbx_description
1 polymer ?
#
loop_
_entity_poly.entity_id
_entity_poly.type
_entity_poly.pdbx_seq_one_letter_code
_entity_poly.pdbx_strand_id
1 'polypeptide(L)'
;MTTQLIDSLWERLAGVSIEALRMSDAEAARFRSNRVAKLVGLLPFLAGCDDAERTALAHLAVFAIAGRGEARRVFDHSPADDAEPLARLRTIADFKGGQRAVIDRGMAMLGLCMVSGYRRDAEPDRILGAYNPVNADTGKAAGAESAFRKTIAGTQPTEVDAILSVDEAATGFWQG
;
A
#
# COMPACT_ATOMS: atom_id res chain seq x y z
N MET A 1 7.37 14.42 12.39
CA MET A 1 8.22 14.88 11.26
C MET A 1 7.51 16.02 10.54
N THR A 2 8.19 17.10 10.12
CA THR A 2 7.52 18.22 9.41
C THR A 2 7.15 17.82 7.97
N THR A 3 6.14 18.46 7.38
CA THR A 3 5.74 18.24 5.98
C THR A 3 6.90 18.43 5.00
N GLN A 4 7.72 19.46 5.22
CA GLN A 4 8.90 19.71 4.38
C GLN A 4 9.94 18.57 4.44
N LEU A 5 10.13 17.96 5.61
CA LEU A 5 11.01 16.80 5.77
C LEU A 5 10.43 15.55 5.13
N ILE A 6 9.11 15.34 5.26
CA ILE A 6 8.35 14.27 4.58
C ILE A 6 8.55 14.35 3.07
N ASP A 7 8.39 15.54 2.50
CA ASP A 7 8.50 15.74 1.05
C ASP A 7 9.94 15.57 0.56
N SER A 8 10.92 16.12 1.28
CA SER A 8 12.34 15.96 0.94
C SER A 8 12.79 14.49 0.98
N LEU A 9 12.33 13.74 2.00
CA LEU A 9 12.61 12.32 2.12
C LEU A 9 11.92 11.51 1.02
N TRP A 10 10.68 11.85 0.69
CA TRP A 10 9.96 11.21 -0.41
C TRP A 10 10.66 11.42 -1.75
N GLU A 11 11.04 12.65 -2.09
CA GLU A 11 11.74 12.93 -3.35
C GLU A 11 13.03 12.13 -3.48
N ARG A 12 13.76 11.96 -2.37
CA ARG A 12 14.97 11.14 -2.33
C ARG A 12 14.66 9.66 -2.56
N LEU A 13 13.73 9.06 -1.80
CA LEU A 13 13.35 7.65 -1.93
C LEU A 13 12.76 7.34 -3.30
N ALA A 14 11.93 8.23 -3.82
CA ALA A 14 11.35 8.13 -5.15
C ALA A 14 12.43 8.19 -6.21
N GLY A 15 13.37 9.14 -6.12
CA GLY A 15 14.50 9.25 -7.04
C GLY A 15 15.35 7.98 -7.11
N VAL A 16 15.73 7.42 -5.95
CA VAL A 16 16.50 6.16 -5.88
C VAL A 16 15.71 5.00 -6.48
N SER A 17 14.43 4.85 -6.13
CA SER A 17 13.58 3.78 -6.66
C SER A 17 13.40 3.91 -8.18
N ILE A 18 13.25 5.15 -8.66
CA ILE A 18 13.05 5.44 -10.08
C ILE A 18 14.26 5.02 -10.91
N GLU A 19 15.45 5.41 -10.45
CA GLU A 19 16.73 5.09 -11.08
C GLU A 19 16.99 3.57 -11.04
N ALA A 20 16.91 2.95 -9.87
CA ALA A 20 17.21 1.54 -9.68
C ALA A 20 16.29 0.61 -10.50
N LEU A 21 15.01 0.99 -10.64
CA LEU A 21 14.01 0.23 -11.39
C LEU A 21 13.85 0.69 -12.84
N ARG A 22 14.71 1.60 -13.31
CA ARG A 22 14.76 2.10 -14.70
C ARG A 22 13.40 2.52 -15.22
N MET A 23 12.65 3.29 -14.42
CA MET A 23 11.32 3.73 -14.85
C MET A 23 11.45 4.73 -16.02
N SER A 24 10.55 4.62 -17.00
CA SER A 24 10.36 5.65 -18.00
C SER A 24 9.88 6.96 -17.36
N ASP A 25 9.99 8.09 -18.06
CA ASP A 25 9.55 9.39 -17.54
C ASP A 25 8.06 9.39 -17.13
N ALA A 26 7.22 8.71 -17.92
CA ALA A 26 5.80 8.58 -17.63
C ALA A 26 5.51 7.71 -16.39
N GLU A 27 6.29 6.65 -16.17
CA GLU A 27 6.21 5.86 -14.94
C GLU A 27 6.75 6.63 -13.74
N ALA A 28 7.87 7.32 -13.89
CA ALA A 28 8.47 8.14 -12.84
C ALA A 28 7.52 9.25 -12.36
N ALA A 29 6.82 9.92 -13.28
CA ALA A 29 5.84 10.96 -12.96
C ALA A 29 4.62 10.39 -12.20
N ARG A 30 4.12 9.22 -12.61
CA ARG A 30 3.04 8.51 -11.89
C ARG A 30 3.50 8.07 -10.52
N PHE A 31 4.69 7.49 -10.41
CA PHE A 31 5.24 7.01 -9.16
C PHE A 31 5.42 8.15 -8.14
N ARG A 32 6.01 9.28 -8.54
CA ARG A 32 6.20 10.46 -7.66
C ARG A 32 4.89 11.05 -7.13
N SER A 33 3.84 11.04 -7.95
CA SER A 33 2.52 11.57 -7.56
C SER A 33 1.65 10.55 -6.82
N ASN A 34 2.10 9.30 -6.68
CA ASN A 34 1.33 8.24 -6.06
C ASN A 34 1.43 8.29 -4.52
N ARG A 35 0.31 8.61 -3.88
CA ARG A 35 0.21 8.70 -2.41
C ARG A 35 0.31 7.34 -1.71
N VAL A 36 -0.12 6.27 -2.35
CA VAL A 36 0.03 4.90 -1.82
C VAL A 36 1.51 4.50 -1.83
N ALA A 37 2.23 4.76 -2.93
CA ALA A 37 3.67 4.56 -3.00
C ALA A 37 4.40 5.39 -1.95
N LYS A 38 4.03 6.67 -1.80
CA LYS A 38 4.56 7.58 -0.78
C LYS A 38 4.34 7.04 0.64
N LEU A 39 3.15 6.51 0.93
CA LEU A 39 2.87 5.87 2.23
C LEU A 39 3.75 4.63 2.44
N VAL A 40 3.84 3.74 1.45
CA VAL A 40 4.67 2.52 1.51
C VAL A 40 6.13 2.87 1.80
N GLY A 41 6.68 3.88 1.13
CA GLY A 41 8.08 4.29 1.31
C GLY A 41 8.36 5.04 2.61
N LEU A 42 7.40 5.81 3.13
CA LEU A 42 7.62 6.63 4.32
C LEU A 42 7.20 5.96 5.63
N LEU A 43 6.34 4.94 5.59
CA LEU A 43 5.85 4.26 6.79
C LEU A 43 6.99 3.76 7.72
N PRO A 44 8.09 3.15 7.23
CA PRO A 44 9.19 2.73 8.09
C PRO A 44 9.83 3.89 8.87
N PHE A 45 9.95 5.06 8.25
CA PHE A 45 10.51 6.26 8.88
C PHE A 45 9.54 6.86 9.89
N LEU A 46 8.26 6.97 9.54
CA LEU A 46 7.23 7.47 10.44
C LEU A 46 7.07 6.61 11.69
N ALA A 47 7.21 5.30 11.53
CA ALA A 47 7.19 4.36 12.66
C ALA A 47 8.48 4.40 13.49
N GLY A 48 9.57 5.00 13.02
CA GLY A 48 10.86 4.96 13.69
C GLY A 48 11.48 3.56 13.71
N CYS A 49 11.43 2.85 12.58
CA CYS A 49 12.06 1.53 12.43
C CYS A 49 13.60 1.64 12.44
N ASP A 50 14.29 0.60 12.93
CA ASP A 50 15.75 0.58 13.10
C ASP A 50 16.50 0.73 11.76
N ASP A 51 16.00 0.09 10.70
CA ASP A 51 16.57 0.07 9.35
C ASP A 51 15.61 0.73 8.34
N ALA A 52 14.98 1.84 8.73
CA ALA A 52 13.86 2.46 8.01
C ALA A 52 14.12 2.65 6.49
N GLU A 53 15.31 3.10 6.09
CA GLU A 53 15.64 3.31 4.68
C GLU A 53 15.71 2.01 3.88
N ARG A 54 16.34 0.97 4.45
CA ARG A 54 16.44 -0.34 3.80
C ARG A 54 15.05 -0.95 3.63
N THR A 55 14.22 -0.89 4.67
CA THR A 55 12.83 -1.36 4.63
C THR A 55 12.02 -0.56 3.60
N ALA A 56 12.16 0.77 3.57
CA ALA A 56 11.45 1.63 2.62
C ALA A 56 11.77 1.28 1.17
N LEU A 57 13.06 1.16 0.81
CA LEU A 57 13.46 0.84 -0.56
C LEU A 57 13.05 -0.58 -0.96
N ALA A 58 13.12 -1.56 -0.04
CA ALA A 58 12.63 -2.90 -0.29
C ALA A 58 11.11 -2.91 -0.55
N HIS A 59 10.34 -2.20 0.27
CA HIS A 59 8.89 -2.10 0.10
C HIS A 59 8.49 -1.35 -1.18
N LEU A 60 9.18 -0.27 -1.53
CA LEU A 60 8.96 0.46 -2.79
C LEU A 60 9.31 -0.37 -4.02
N ALA A 61 10.36 -1.20 -3.94
CA ALA A 61 10.69 -2.13 -5.02
C ALA A 61 9.58 -3.14 -5.26
N VAL A 62 9.08 -3.76 -4.18
CA VAL A 62 7.92 -4.65 -4.25
C VAL A 62 6.69 -3.92 -4.79
N PHE A 63 6.43 -2.69 -4.32
CA PHE A 63 5.31 -1.88 -4.79
C PHE A 63 5.33 -1.67 -6.30
N ALA A 64 6.46 -1.21 -6.81
CA ALA A 64 6.63 -0.92 -8.23
C ALA A 64 6.58 -2.18 -9.08
N ILE A 65 7.22 -3.28 -8.65
CA ILE A 65 7.20 -4.56 -9.38
C ILE A 65 5.78 -5.14 -9.42
N ALA A 66 5.04 -5.09 -8.31
CA ALA A 66 3.65 -5.56 -8.23
C ALA A 66 2.69 -4.82 -9.18
N GLY A 67 3.04 -3.61 -9.62
CA GLY A 67 2.27 -2.83 -10.57
C GLY A 67 2.67 -3.01 -12.04
N ARG A 68 3.70 -3.82 -12.36
CA ARG A 68 4.35 -3.83 -13.69
C ARG A 68 4.12 -5.12 -14.47
N GLY A 69 3.64 -4.95 -15.71
CA GLY A 69 3.61 -6.00 -16.73
C GLY A 69 3.03 -7.32 -16.23
N GLU A 70 3.68 -8.43 -16.60
CA GLU A 70 3.30 -9.78 -16.18
C GLU A 70 3.52 -10.05 -14.69
N ALA A 71 4.42 -9.32 -14.02
CA ALA A 71 4.66 -9.50 -12.59
C ALA A 71 3.41 -9.20 -11.77
N ARG A 72 2.54 -8.31 -12.24
CA ARG A 72 1.24 -8.00 -11.60
C ARG A 72 0.46 -9.26 -11.24
N ARG A 73 0.38 -10.25 -12.15
CA ARG A 73 -0.36 -11.51 -11.94
C ARG A 73 0.17 -12.34 -10.77
N VAL A 74 1.47 -12.22 -10.46
CA VAL A 74 2.11 -12.92 -9.34
C VAL A 74 1.75 -12.27 -7.99
N PHE A 75 1.45 -10.97 -7.99
CA PHE A 75 1.07 -10.20 -6.81
C PHE A 75 -0.44 -9.94 -6.71
N ASP A 76 -1.24 -10.42 -7.67
CA ASP A 76 -2.69 -10.36 -7.59
C ASP A 76 -3.20 -11.30 -6.48
N HIS A 77 -4.30 -10.92 -5.85
CA HIS A 77 -4.87 -11.70 -4.75
C HIS A 77 -5.29 -13.08 -5.27
N SER A 78 -4.93 -14.12 -4.54
CA SER A 78 -5.32 -15.51 -4.82
C SER A 78 -6.22 -16.08 -3.72
N PRO A 79 -6.92 -17.20 -3.96
CA PRO A 79 -7.68 -17.87 -2.90
C PRO A 79 -6.84 -18.23 -1.66
N ALA A 80 -5.53 -18.42 -1.81
CA ALA A 80 -4.64 -18.67 -0.67
C ALA A 80 -4.49 -17.45 0.25
N ASP A 81 -4.72 -16.24 -0.26
CA ASP A 81 -4.64 -14.99 0.49
C ASP A 81 -5.93 -14.68 1.25
N ASP A 82 -7.01 -15.45 1.00
CA ASP A 82 -8.30 -15.23 1.66
C ASP A 82 -8.23 -15.45 3.18
N ALA A 83 -7.31 -16.26 3.68
CA ALA A 83 -7.26 -16.59 5.11
C ALA A 83 -6.94 -15.37 6.00
N GLU A 84 -6.18 -14.40 5.47
CA GLU A 84 -5.71 -13.25 6.23
C GLU A 84 -5.91 -11.96 5.42
N PRO A 85 -6.63 -10.95 5.97
CA PRO A 85 -6.98 -9.73 5.22
C PRO A 85 -5.80 -8.95 4.63
N LEU A 86 -4.60 -9.08 5.20
CA LEU A 86 -3.38 -8.42 4.73
C LEU A 86 -2.43 -9.36 3.98
N ALA A 87 -2.82 -10.59 3.68
CA ALA A 87 -1.94 -11.60 3.08
C ALA A 87 -1.25 -11.10 1.80
N ARG A 88 -1.98 -10.40 0.92
CA ARG A 88 -1.42 -9.80 -0.29
C ARG A 88 -0.37 -8.72 0.00
N LEU A 89 -0.50 -8.00 1.11
CA LEU A 89 0.44 -6.95 1.54
C LEU A 89 1.62 -7.49 2.35
N ARG A 90 1.69 -8.81 2.62
CA ARG A 90 2.73 -9.41 3.48
C ARG A 90 4.15 -9.08 3.05
N THR A 91 4.39 -8.93 1.75
CA THR A 91 5.72 -8.64 1.17
C THR A 91 6.18 -7.21 1.41
N ILE A 92 5.30 -6.34 1.92
CA ILE A 92 5.61 -4.99 2.37
C ILE A 92 5.21 -4.75 3.84
N ALA A 93 5.03 -5.83 4.61
CA ALA A 93 4.60 -5.79 6.01
C ALA A 93 5.73 -6.13 7.01
N ASP A 94 6.96 -6.32 6.53
CA ASP A 94 8.11 -6.66 7.38
C ASP A 94 8.82 -5.40 7.87
N PHE A 95 8.67 -5.11 9.16
CA PHE A 95 9.25 -3.93 9.80
C PHE A 95 10.17 -4.36 10.94
N LYS A 96 11.40 -3.84 10.94
CA LYS A 96 12.34 -4.06 12.04
C LYS A 96 12.19 -2.95 13.09
N GLY A 97 11.61 -3.30 14.22
CA GLY A 97 11.31 -2.35 15.30
C GLY A 97 10.16 -1.41 14.94
N GLY A 98 10.21 -0.18 15.47
CA GLY A 98 9.21 0.85 15.21
C GLY A 98 7.96 0.79 16.09
N GLN A 99 7.19 1.87 16.04
CA GLN A 99 5.98 2.08 16.81
C GLN A 99 4.82 1.31 16.19
N ARG A 100 4.38 0.26 16.89
CA ARG A 100 3.34 -0.65 16.39
C ARG A 100 2.05 0.06 15.98
N ALA A 101 1.61 1.06 16.74
CA ALA A 101 0.40 1.83 16.42
C ALA A 101 0.50 2.58 15.08
N VAL A 102 1.68 3.11 14.74
CA VAL A 102 1.90 3.81 13.46
C VAL A 102 1.88 2.82 12.30
N ILE A 103 2.56 1.68 12.48
CA ILE A 103 2.62 0.60 11.49
C ILE A 103 1.21 0.04 11.22
N ASP A 104 0.49 -0.34 12.27
CA ASP A 104 -0.87 -0.91 12.13
C ASP A 104 -1.82 0.08 11.47
N ARG A 105 -1.73 1.38 11.79
CA ARG A 105 -2.51 2.43 11.12
C ARG A 105 -2.16 2.54 9.63
N GLY A 106 -0.88 2.59 9.27
CA GLY A 106 -0.44 2.67 7.88
C GLY A 106 -0.84 1.43 7.07
N MET A 107 -0.64 0.23 7.62
CA MET A 107 -1.03 -1.02 6.97
C MET A 107 -2.55 -1.14 6.81
N ALA A 108 -3.33 -0.65 7.78
CA ALA A 108 -4.78 -0.60 7.65
C ALA A 108 -5.23 0.35 6.53
N MET A 109 -4.57 1.51 6.35
CA MET A 109 -4.85 2.40 5.22
C MET A 109 -4.50 1.76 3.87
N LEU A 110 -3.36 1.07 3.77
CA LEU A 110 -3.01 0.29 2.57
C LEU A 110 -4.04 -0.83 2.32
N GLY A 111 -4.53 -1.48 3.37
CA GLY A 111 -5.60 -2.46 3.31
C GLY A 111 -6.92 -1.89 2.77
N LEU A 112 -7.29 -0.66 3.15
CA LEU A 112 -8.44 0.04 2.56
C LEU A 112 -8.25 0.28 1.05
N CYS A 113 -7.07 0.75 0.63
CA CYS A 113 -6.77 0.94 -0.80
C CYS A 113 -6.86 -0.37 -1.58
N MET A 114 -6.41 -1.47 -0.97
CA MET A 114 -6.48 -2.80 -1.55
C MET A 114 -7.93 -3.24 -1.76
N VAL A 115 -8.79 -3.13 -0.74
CA VAL A 115 -10.22 -3.48 -0.85
C VAL A 115 -10.93 -2.59 -1.87
N SER A 116 -10.58 -1.29 -1.93
CA SER A 116 -11.11 -0.37 -2.94
C SER A 116 -10.71 -0.79 -4.36
N GLY A 117 -9.45 -1.20 -4.55
CA GLY A 117 -8.96 -1.79 -5.79
C GLY A 117 -9.76 -3.03 -6.22
N TYR A 118 -10.06 -3.93 -5.28
CA TYR A 118 -10.88 -5.11 -5.58
C TYR A 118 -12.29 -4.72 -6.05
N ARG A 119 -12.91 -3.71 -5.45
CA ARG A 119 -14.23 -3.23 -5.89
C ARG A 119 -14.20 -2.60 -7.28
N ARG A 120 -13.17 -1.81 -7.57
CA ARG A 120 -12.96 -1.21 -8.89
C ARG A 120 -12.84 -2.29 -9.96
N ASP A 121 -12.05 -3.32 -9.68
CA ASP A 121 -11.72 -4.38 -10.64
C ASP A 121 -12.73 -5.53 -10.65
N ALA A 122 -13.73 -5.53 -9.74
CA ALA A 122 -14.70 -6.62 -9.59
C ALA A 122 -15.42 -6.98 -10.90
N GLU A 123 -15.97 -6.00 -11.61
CA GLU A 123 -16.69 -6.28 -12.86
C GLU A 123 -15.76 -6.74 -13.99
N PRO A 124 -14.64 -6.06 -14.29
CA PRO A 124 -13.63 -6.57 -15.22
C PRO A 124 -13.16 -7.99 -14.90
N ASP A 125 -12.84 -8.28 -13.63
CA ASP A 125 -12.34 -9.59 -13.22
C ASP A 125 -13.41 -10.68 -13.41
N ARG A 126 -14.68 -10.36 -13.15
CA ARG A 126 -15.80 -11.27 -13.42
C ARG A 126 -15.93 -11.60 -14.90
N ILE A 127 -15.80 -10.60 -15.77
CA ILE A 127 -15.87 -10.79 -17.24
C ILE A 127 -14.68 -11.62 -17.74
N LEU A 128 -13.50 -11.40 -17.18
CA LEU A 128 -12.26 -12.06 -17.60
C LEU A 128 -12.04 -13.43 -16.91
N GLY A 129 -12.90 -13.82 -15.98
CA GLY A 129 -12.74 -15.04 -15.18
C GLY A 129 -11.55 -15.01 -14.22
N ALA A 130 -11.07 -13.81 -13.86
CA ALA A 130 -10.02 -13.62 -12.88
C ALA A 130 -10.58 -13.70 -11.46
N TYR A 131 -9.77 -14.19 -10.52
CA TYR A 131 -10.17 -14.23 -9.12
C TYR A 131 -10.23 -12.83 -8.53
N ASN A 132 -11.31 -12.52 -7.82
CA ASN A 132 -11.45 -11.28 -7.07
C ASN A 132 -12.21 -11.58 -5.77
N PRO A 133 -11.68 -11.21 -4.59
CA PRO A 133 -12.30 -11.54 -3.31
C PRO A 133 -13.67 -10.88 -3.11
N VAL A 134 -13.95 -9.73 -3.76
CA VAL A 134 -15.27 -9.09 -3.72
C VAL A 134 -16.31 -9.91 -4.47
N ASN A 135 -15.93 -10.55 -5.58
CA ASN A 135 -16.82 -11.43 -6.34
C ASN A 135 -17.02 -12.78 -5.66
N ALA A 136 -15.98 -13.28 -4.98
CA ALA A 136 -16.01 -14.58 -4.32
C ALA A 136 -16.82 -14.56 -3.01
N ASP A 137 -16.64 -13.53 -2.18
CA ASP A 137 -17.35 -13.35 -0.91
C ASP A 137 -17.41 -11.86 -0.53
N THR A 138 -18.55 -11.23 -0.83
CA THR A 138 -18.80 -9.82 -0.50
C THR A 138 -18.79 -9.55 1.01
N GLY A 139 -19.23 -10.51 1.82
CA GLY A 139 -19.27 -10.40 3.28
C GLY A 139 -17.87 -10.36 3.87
N LYS A 140 -16.96 -11.17 3.33
CA LYS A 140 -15.55 -11.19 3.72
C LYS A 140 -14.81 -9.90 3.36
N ALA A 141 -15.04 -9.37 2.16
CA ALA A 141 -14.46 -8.09 1.75
C ALA A 141 -14.97 -6.93 2.64
N ALA A 142 -16.26 -6.91 2.97
CA ALA A 142 -16.84 -5.93 3.91
C ALA A 142 -16.28 -6.10 5.33
N GLY A 143 -16.09 -7.34 5.79
CA GLY A 143 -15.46 -7.65 7.07
C GLY A 143 -14.02 -7.15 7.16
N ALA A 144 -13.22 -7.35 6.11
CA ALA A 144 -11.86 -6.82 6.03
C ALA A 144 -11.82 -5.28 6.09
N GLU A 145 -12.67 -4.60 5.32
CA GLU A 145 -12.77 -3.14 5.40
C GLU A 145 -13.14 -2.66 6.81
N SER A 146 -14.14 -3.30 7.43
CA SER A 146 -14.57 -2.96 8.79
C SER A 146 -13.43 -3.13 9.80
N ALA A 147 -12.63 -4.19 9.69
CA ALA A 147 -11.46 -4.43 10.52
C ALA A 147 -10.38 -3.35 10.35
N PHE A 148 -10.11 -2.92 9.11
CA PHE A 148 -9.16 -1.83 8.85
C PHE A 148 -9.65 -0.50 9.42
N ARG A 149 -10.93 -0.15 9.20
CA ARG A 149 -11.53 1.06 9.79
C ARG A 149 -11.49 1.04 11.32
N LYS A 150 -11.74 -0.11 11.94
CA LYS A 150 -11.64 -0.28 13.39
C LYS A 150 -10.21 -0.07 13.90
N THR A 151 -9.21 -0.59 13.18
CA THR A 151 -7.78 -0.40 13.51
C THR A 151 -7.40 1.08 13.45
N ILE A 152 -7.84 1.78 12.40
CA ILE A 152 -7.62 3.22 12.23
C ILE A 152 -8.35 4.00 13.34
N ALA A 153 -9.60 3.67 13.66
CA ALA A 153 -10.34 4.36 14.72
C ALA A 153 -9.74 4.11 16.12
N GLY A 154 -9.10 2.96 16.33
CA GLY A 154 -8.44 2.60 17.59
C GLY A 154 -7.05 3.20 17.78
N THR A 155 -6.51 3.93 16.80
CA THR A 155 -5.21 4.59 16.86
C THR A 155 -5.37 6.10 16.78
N GLN A 156 -4.47 6.85 17.43
CA GLN A 156 -4.46 8.31 17.29
C GLN A 156 -4.02 8.70 15.87
N PRO A 157 -4.52 9.83 15.33
CA PRO A 157 -3.99 10.40 14.09
C PRO A 157 -2.48 10.65 14.20
N THR A 158 -1.76 10.40 13.12
CA THR A 158 -0.29 10.53 13.04
C THR A 158 0.10 11.22 11.74
N GLU A 159 1.39 11.40 11.48
CA GLU A 159 1.89 11.91 10.19
C GLU A 159 1.51 11.03 8.99
N VAL A 160 1.12 9.77 9.22
CA VAL A 160 0.56 8.89 8.18
C VAL A 160 -0.67 9.53 7.52
N ASP A 161 -1.53 10.18 8.31
CA ASP A 161 -2.75 10.84 7.83
C ASP A 161 -2.48 12.05 6.94
N ALA A 162 -1.31 12.69 7.10
CA ALA A 162 -0.87 13.77 6.23
C ALA A 162 -0.42 13.25 4.85
N ILE A 163 -0.01 11.99 4.75
CA ILE A 163 0.37 11.35 3.48
C ILE A 163 -0.85 10.81 2.76
N LEU A 164 -1.77 10.15 3.46
CA LEU A 164 -2.97 9.56 2.89
C LEU A 164 -4.08 9.63 3.94
N SER A 165 -5.16 10.36 3.64
CA SER A 165 -6.30 10.41 4.56
C SER A 165 -7.09 9.09 4.51
N VAL A 166 -7.92 8.83 5.52
CA VAL A 166 -8.78 7.63 5.56
C VAL A 166 -9.76 7.59 4.37
N ASP A 167 -10.29 8.74 3.98
CA ASP A 167 -11.23 8.85 2.87
C ASP A 167 -10.54 8.63 1.52
N GLU A 168 -9.32 9.17 1.38
CA GLU A 168 -8.46 8.88 0.23
C GLU A 168 -8.06 7.41 0.20
N ALA A 169 -7.78 6.79 1.34
CA ALA A 169 -7.46 5.37 1.41
C ALA A 169 -8.65 4.49 0.98
N ALA A 170 -9.88 4.88 1.32
CA ALA A 170 -11.10 4.14 0.97
C ALA A 170 -11.47 4.24 -0.51
N THR A 171 -10.99 5.26 -1.22
CA THR A 171 -11.33 5.52 -2.64
C THR A 171 -10.13 5.36 -3.58
N GLY A 172 -8.92 5.44 -3.04
CA GLY A 172 -7.68 5.19 -3.74
C GLY A 172 -7.41 3.70 -3.89
N PHE A 173 -6.50 3.36 -4.79
CA PHE A 173 -6.14 1.98 -5.08
C PHE A 173 -4.67 1.88 -5.45
N TRP A 174 -4.16 0.65 -5.46
CA TRP A 174 -2.81 0.38 -5.93
C TRP A 174 -2.72 0.63 -7.44
N GLN A 175 -1.90 1.60 -7.84
CA GLN A 175 -1.50 1.83 -9.23
C GLN A 175 0.01 1.99 -9.27
N GLY A 176 0.70 1.17 -10.05
CA GLY A 176 2.13 1.33 -10.31
C GLY A 176 2.43 2.51 -11.22
#